data_AF-A0A3C1BUW7-F1
#
_entry.id   AF-A0A3C1BUW7-F1
#
_cell.length_a   1.000
_cell.length_b   1.000
_cell.length_c   1.000
_cell.angle_alpha   90.00
_cell.angle_beta   90.00
_cell.angle_gamma   90.00
#
_symmetry.space_group_name_H-M   'P 1'
#
loop_
_entity.id
_entity.type
_entity.pdbx_description
1 polymer ?
#
loop_
_entity_poly.entity_id
_entity_poly.type
_entity_poly.pdbx_seq_one_letter_code
_entity_poly.pdbx_strand_id
1 'polypeptide(L)' 'GEDKAPMVLAKGQRLLALRIREMAKKNGVLIHEDPPLARTLFKTVDIGEEIPENLYKAVAEILALVGKFKHMRR' A
#
# COMPACT_ATOMS: atom_id res chain seq x y z
N GLY A 1 1.34 10.68 -12.35
CA GLY A 1 2.10 10.42 -11.13
C GLY A 1 3.40 11.13 -11.32
N GLU A 2 3.73 12.06 -10.43
CA GLU A 2 4.96 12.86 -10.50
C GLU A 2 6.14 12.11 -9.83
N ASP A 3 5.84 11.18 -8.92
CA ASP A 3 6.83 10.39 -8.20
C ASP A 3 7.36 9.21 -9.04
N LYS A 4 8.63 8.86 -8.81
CA LYS A 4 9.31 7.78 -9.55
C LYS A 4 8.92 6.41 -9.02
N ALA A 5 8.56 6.33 -7.75
CA ALA A 5 8.05 5.12 -7.12
C ALA A 5 6.92 5.43 -6.10
N PRO A 6 6.10 4.44 -5.74
CA PRO A 6 5.10 4.61 -4.69
C PRO A 6 5.72 5.01 -3.35
N MET A 7 5.15 6.03 -2.71
CA MET A 7 5.58 6.53 -1.41
C MET A 7 4.73 5.98 -0.26
N VAL A 8 5.36 5.70 0.89
CA VAL A 8 4.66 5.26 2.09
C VAL A 8 4.06 6.47 2.82
N LEU A 9 2.74 6.65 2.71
CA LEU A 9 2.02 7.76 3.37
C LEU A 9 1.67 7.47 4.84
N ALA A 10 1.50 6.19 5.20
CA ALA A 10 1.16 5.77 6.54
C ALA A 10 1.63 4.33 6.80
N LYS A 11 2.13 4.08 8.02
CA LYS A 11 2.40 2.74 8.53
C LYS A 11 1.98 2.65 10.00
N GLY A 12 1.63 1.46 10.48
CA GLY A 12 1.19 1.30 11.85
C GLY A 12 1.10 -0.16 12.30
N GLN A 13 1.02 -0.36 13.61
CA GLN A 13 0.85 -1.66 14.24
C GLN A 13 -0.27 -1.62 15.29
N ARG A 14 -0.84 -2.78 15.62
CA ARG A 14 -1.90 -2.92 16.63
C ARG A 14 -3.06 -1.93 16.38
N LEU A 15 -3.41 -1.10 17.37
CA LEU A 15 -4.52 -0.14 17.28
C LEU A 15 -4.35 0.87 16.14
N LEU A 16 -3.13 1.31 15.84
CA LEU A 16 -2.91 2.26 14.74
C LEU A 16 -3.19 1.61 13.39
N ALA A 17 -2.79 0.35 13.19
CA ALA A 17 -3.10 -0.40 11.96
C ALA A 17 -4.62 -0.60 11.80
N LEU A 18 -5.33 -0.86 12.89
CA LEU A 18 -6.80 -0.96 12.88
C LEU A 18 -7.43 0.37 12.43
N ARG A 19 -7.00 1.50 12.98
CA ARG A 19 -7.48 2.83 12.58
C ARG A 19 -7.20 3.14 11.11
N ILE A 20 -6.02 2.80 10.59
CA ILE A 20 -5.67 2.97 9.17
C ILE A 20 -6.64 2.15 8.30
N ARG A 21 -6.90 0.89 8.64
CA ARG A 21 -7.85 0.03 7.91
C ARG A 21 -9.27 0.56 7.95
N GLU A 22 -9.73 1.07 9.09
CA GLU A 22 -11.06 1.69 9.21
C GLU A 22 -11.20 2.92 8.32
N MET A 23 -10.18 3.80 8.31
CA MET A 23 -10.16 4.97 7.45
C MET A 23 -10.12 4.59 5.96
N ALA A 24 -9.32 3.58 5.59
CA ALA A 24 -9.29 3.06 4.22
C ALA A 24 -10.69 2.57 3.77
N LYS A 25 -11.37 1.78 4.60
CA LYS A 25 -12.74 1.32 4.33
C LYS A 25 -13.72 2.47 4.14
N LYS A 26 -13.71 3.46 5.05
CA LYS A 26 -14.60 4.63 5.00
C LYS A 26 -14.44 5.45 3.72
N ASN A 27 -13.23 5.48 3.16
CA ASN A 27 -12.90 6.24 1.96
C ASN A 27 -12.90 5.39 0.68
N GLY A 28 -13.33 4.11 0.74
CA GLY A 28 -13.33 3.21 -0.42
C GLY A 28 -11.93 2.86 -0.95
N VAL A 29 -10.89 2.98 -0.13
CA VAL A 29 -9.53 2.56 -0.47
C VAL A 29 -9.43 1.05 -0.34
N LEU A 30 -8.95 0.38 -1.40
CA LEU A 30 -8.79 -1.07 -1.42
C LEU A 30 -7.78 -1.51 -0.35
N ILE A 31 -8.12 -2.57 0.39
CA ILE A 31 -7.22 -3.21 1.35
C ILE A 31 -6.78 -4.54 0.76
N HIS A 32 -5.48 -4.69 0.52
CA HIS A 32 -4.86 -5.94 0.09
C HIS A 32 -4.06 -6.54 1.25
N GLU A 33 -4.27 -7.82 1.54
CA GLU A 33 -3.59 -8.51 2.64
C GLU A 33 -2.41 -9.33 2.10
N ASP A 34 -1.20 -8.84 2.37
CA ASP A 34 0.07 -9.53 2.11
C ASP A 34 0.97 -9.39 3.36
N PRO A 35 0.91 -10.35 4.30
CA PRO A 35 1.67 -10.24 5.54
C PRO A 35 3.21 -10.19 5.34
N PRO A 36 3.84 -10.99 4.45
CA PRO A 36 5.25 -10.84 4.12
C PRO A 36 5.66 -9.45 3.64
N LEU A 37 4.95 -8.89 2.64
CA LEU A 37 5.26 -7.57 2.09
C LEU A 37 5.02 -6.48 3.12
N ALA A 38 3.89 -6.52 3.83
CA ALA A 38 3.56 -5.54 4.87
C ALA A 38 4.61 -5.52 5.99
N ARG A 39 5.10 -6.68 6.43
CA ARG A 39 6.19 -6.75 7.43
C ARG A 39 7.50 -6.18 6.91
N THR A 40 7.82 -6.40 5.63
CA THR A 40 9.04 -5.88 5.01
C THR A 40 8.95 -4.36 4.92
N LEU A 41 7.90 -3.83 4.31
CA LEU A 41 7.64 -2.38 4.21
C LEU A 41 7.67 -1.69 5.57
N PHE A 42 7.03 -2.29 6.59
CA PHE A 42 7.01 -1.73 7.93
C PHE A 42 8.42 -1.59 8.54
N LYS A 43 9.29 -2.56 8.28
CA LYS A 43 10.65 -2.62 8.83
C LYS A 43 11.67 -1.80 8.05
N THR A 44 11.49 -1.63 6.74
CA THR A 44 12.57 -1.14 5.86
C THR A 44 12.28 0.20 5.20
N VAL A 45 11.07 0.77 5.35
CA VAL A 45 10.68 2.02 4.69
C VAL A 45 10.01 2.94 5.69
N ASP A 46 10.44 4.21 5.74
CA ASP A 46 9.82 5.22 6.59
C ASP A 46 8.68 5.98 5.92
N ILE A 47 7.90 6.68 6.74
CA ILE A 47 6.80 7.50 6.23
C ILE A 47 7.40 8.67 5.46
N GLY A 48 6.89 8.91 4.25
CA GLY A 48 7.42 9.92 3.33
C GLY A 48 8.56 9.41 2.44
N GLU A 49 8.95 8.14 2.57
CA GLU A 49 9.94 7.54 1.68
C GLU A 49 9.29 6.75 0.54
N GLU A 50 9.94 6.79 -0.61
CA GLU A 50 9.65 5.87 -1.73
C GLU A 50 10.01 4.43 -1.33
N ILE A 51 9.25 3.46 -1.82
CA ILE A 51 9.61 2.05 -1.65
C ILE A 51 10.98 1.77 -2.31
N PRO A 52 11.77 0.81 -1.81
CA PRO A 52 13.03 0.43 -2.41
C PRO A 52 12.83 -0.45 -3.67
N GLU A 53 13.79 -0.40 -4.60
CA GLU A 53 13.72 -1.08 -5.91
C GLU A 53 13.44 -2.58 -5.81
N ASN A 54 14.01 -3.25 -4.79
CA ASN A 54 13.80 -4.68 -4.56
C ASN A 54 12.34 -5.05 -4.26
N LEU A 55 11.49 -4.07 -3.92
CA LEU A 55 10.06 -4.27 -3.67
C LEU A 55 9.18 -3.81 -4.84
N TYR A 56 9.75 -3.22 -5.90
CA TYR A 56 8.97 -2.67 -7.02
C TYR A 56 8.08 -3.70 -7.67
N LYS A 57 8.59 -4.92 -7.90
CA LYS A 57 7.81 -5.98 -8.54
C LYS A 57 6.56 -6.32 -7.72
N ALA A 58 6.72 -6.54 -6.42
CA ALA A 58 5.60 -6.89 -5.54
C ALA A 58 4.55 -5.78 -5.48
N VAL A 59 4.96 -4.52 -5.40
CA VAL A 59 4.02 -3.39 -5.38
C VAL A 59 3.37 -3.17 -6.76
N ALA A 60 4.09 -3.35 -7.86
CA ALA A 60 3.56 -3.23 -9.21
C ALA A 60 2.45 -4.26 -9.50
N GLU A 61 2.59 -5.50 -8.99
CA GLU A 61 1.55 -6.53 -9.10
C GLU A 61 0.25 -6.08 -8.39
N ILE A 62 0.36 -5.46 -7.21
CA ILE A 62 -0.79 -4.90 -6.48
C ILE A 62 -1.43 -3.74 -7.26
N LEU A 63 -0.62 -2.83 -7.80
CA LEU A 63 -1.13 -1.70 -8.61
C LEU A 63 -1.85 -2.18 -9.88
N ALA A 64 -1.33 -3.22 -10.53
CA ALA A 64 -1.98 -3.83 -11.68
C ALA A 64 -3.35 -4.42 -11.33
N LEU A 65 -3.48 -5.04 -10.14
CA LEU A 65 -4.78 -5.51 -9.63
C LEU A 65 -5.74 -4.33 -9.42
N VAL A 66 -5.31 -3.25 -8.75
CA VAL A 66 -6.13 -2.05 -8.53
C VAL A 66 -6.60 -1.45 -9.85
N GLY A 67 -5.72 -1.38 -10.86
CA GLY A 67 -6.04 -0.92 -12.20
C GLY A 67 -7.20 -1.72 -12.81
N LYS A 68 -7.15 -3.06 -12.73
CA LYS A 68 -8.23 -3.95 -13.19
C LYS A 68 -9.53 -3.71 -12.42
N PHE A 69 -9.48 -3.57 -11.10
CA PHE A 69 -10.67 -3.29 -10.28
C PHE A 69 -11.34 -1.96 -10.63
N LYS A 70 -10.56 -0.90 -10.90
CA LYS A 70 -11.11 0.40 -11.30
C LYS A 70 -11.78 0.36 -12.68
N HIS A 71 -11.28 -0.47 -13.59
CA HIS A 71 -11.91 -0.68 -14.90
C HIS A 71 -13.19 -1.52 -14.84
N MET A 72 -13.29 -2.47 -13.90
CA MET A 72 -14.47 -3.33 -13.74
C MET A 72 -15.67 -2.63 -13.08
N ARG A 73 -15.43 -1.56 -12.30
CA ARG A 73 -16.49 -0.76 -11.64
C ARG A 73 -17.00 0.40 -12.50
N ARG A 74 -16.66 0.44 -13.80
CA ARG A 74 -17.12 1.43 -14.76
C ARG A 74 -18.23 0.86 -15.63
#